data_AF-A0A6C0E4G2-F1
#
_entry.id   AF-A0A6C0E4G2-F1
#
_cell.length_a   1.000
_cell.length_b   1.000
_cell.length_c   1.000
_cell.angle_alpha   90.00
_cell.angle_beta   90.00
_cell.angle_gamma   90.00
#
_symmetry.space_group_name_H-M   'P 1'
#
loop_
_entity.id
_entity.type
_entity.pdbx_description
1 polymer ?
#
loop_
_entity_poly.entity_id
_entity_poly.type
_entity_poly.pdbx_seq_one_letter_code
_entity_poly.pdbx_strand_id
1 'polypeptide(L)'
;MEEKSSSKLHLISSFYTAESSSRNAELEKTLIQNIQSEYIERIHLFIDDEISLNKLKDGNFATDKIEIIKICKQPLYSDLVSYANLLTNKLCIIANSDIWIDSIEDIRLLTDMKKFELYALTRYESDMTSPLINKYQGSHDAFIFHSPIPESIIKHIQFPQNVWGSENVLLYELNKFKYEIKNPCFQIKIVHEHMSNERKKDRIRINRGDIDGDGIYSRRSLCVAPSKIKLL
;
A
#
# COMPACT_ATOMS: atom_id res chain seq x y z
N MET A 1 -11.35 -29.49 -1.44
CA MET A 1 -12.19 -28.30 -1.68
C MET A 1 -11.30 -27.11 -1.47
N GLU A 2 -10.91 -26.41 -2.54
CA GLU A 2 -10.25 -25.11 -2.39
C GLU A 2 -11.28 -24.15 -1.77
N GLU A 3 -10.95 -23.57 -0.62
CA GLU A 3 -11.69 -22.43 -0.10
C GLU A 3 -11.72 -21.36 -1.18
N LYS A 4 -12.91 -20.92 -1.59
CA LYS A 4 -13.04 -19.72 -2.41
C LYS A 4 -12.37 -18.58 -1.65
N SER A 5 -11.32 -18.01 -2.24
CA SER A 5 -10.65 -16.82 -1.72
C SER A 5 -11.71 -15.77 -1.35
N SER A 6 -11.58 -15.17 -0.16
CA SER A 6 -12.40 -14.01 0.22
C SER A 6 -12.30 -12.95 -0.89
N SER A 7 -13.43 -12.35 -1.26
CA SER A 7 -13.46 -11.24 -2.21
C SER A 7 -13.08 -9.91 -1.57
N LYS A 8 -12.84 -9.89 -0.26
CA LYS A 8 -12.49 -8.68 0.49
C LYS A 8 -11.01 -8.67 0.88
N LEU A 9 -10.51 -7.45 1.00
CA LEU A 9 -9.11 -7.14 1.26
C LEU A 9 -8.86 -6.95 2.75
N HIS A 10 -7.71 -7.44 3.20
CA HIS A 10 -7.07 -7.02 4.43
C HIS A 10 -6.14 -5.84 4.11
N LEU A 11 -6.56 -4.63 4.50
CA LEU A 11 -5.75 -3.41 4.31
C LEU A 11 -4.66 -3.35 5.36
N ILE A 12 -3.42 -3.17 4.93
CA ILE A 12 -2.25 -2.94 5.76
C ILE A 12 -1.75 -1.53 5.43
N SER A 13 -1.84 -0.63 6.39
CA SER A 13 -1.44 0.78 6.22
C SER A 13 -0.91 1.32 7.55
N SER A 14 -0.48 2.59 7.54
CA SER A 14 -0.02 3.28 8.74
C SER A 14 -0.90 4.48 9.04
N PHE A 15 -0.93 4.92 10.30
CA PHE A 15 -1.55 6.19 10.70
C PHE A 15 -0.61 6.93 11.66
N TYR A 16 -0.40 8.21 11.36
CA TYR A 16 0.53 9.08 12.09
C TYR A 16 -0.08 10.48 12.24
N THR A 17 0.45 11.23 13.19
CA THR A 17 0.09 12.64 13.39
C THR A 17 1.04 13.54 12.61
N ALA A 18 0.51 14.31 11.68
CA ALA A 18 1.29 15.31 10.94
C ALA A 18 1.37 16.64 11.71
N GLU A 19 2.31 17.51 11.34
CA GLU A 19 2.45 18.84 11.94
C GLU A 19 1.27 19.77 11.62
N SER A 20 0.72 19.68 10.40
CA SER A 20 -0.37 20.53 9.96
C SER A 20 -1.75 19.92 10.20
N SER A 21 -2.75 20.77 10.42
CA SER A 21 -4.14 20.35 10.49
C SER A 21 -4.67 19.85 9.14
N SER A 22 -4.22 20.43 8.03
CA SER A 22 -4.56 20.02 6.66
C SER A 22 -4.16 18.58 6.39
N ARG A 23 -2.90 18.23 6.64
CA ARG A 23 -2.41 16.87 6.41
C ARG A 23 -3.09 15.85 7.31
N ASN A 24 -3.33 16.24 8.55
CA ASN A 24 -4.09 15.46 9.51
C ASN A 24 -5.51 15.16 9.03
N ALA A 25 -6.23 16.15 8.49
CA ALA A 25 -7.56 15.96 7.95
C ALA A 25 -7.59 15.01 6.73
N GLU A 26 -6.55 15.05 5.89
CA GLU A 26 -6.41 14.11 4.76
C GLU A 26 -6.25 12.65 5.23
N LEU A 27 -5.41 12.43 6.26
CA LEU A 27 -5.18 11.10 6.83
C LEU A 27 -6.46 10.56 7.50
N GLU A 28 -7.16 11.41 8.26
CA GLU A 28 -8.44 11.06 8.89
C GLU A 28 -9.51 10.72 7.85
N LYS A 29 -9.64 11.55 6.80
CA LYS A 29 -10.56 11.28 5.69
C LYS A 29 -10.22 9.97 4.97
N THR A 30 -8.95 9.71 4.71
CA THR A 30 -8.49 8.45 4.09
C THR A 30 -8.90 7.25 4.94
N LEU A 31 -8.69 7.32 6.26
CA LEU A 31 -9.07 6.23 7.16
C LEU A 31 -10.59 6.03 7.17
N ILE A 32 -11.39 7.11 7.23
CA ILE A 32 -12.86 7.03 7.17
C ILE A 32 -13.34 6.34 5.89
N GLN A 33 -12.79 6.72 4.73
CA GLN A 33 -13.14 6.11 3.45
C GLN A 33 -12.84 4.60 3.45
N ASN A 34 -11.67 4.20 3.96
CA ASN A 34 -11.31 2.78 4.06
C ASN A 34 -12.18 2.00 5.06
N ILE A 35 -12.58 2.61 6.19
CA ILE A 35 -13.54 2.00 7.13
C ILE A 35 -14.88 1.74 6.44
N GLN A 36 -15.35 2.71 5.66
CA GLN A 36 -16.64 2.64 4.96
C GLN A 36 -16.61 1.74 3.71
N SER A 37 -15.42 1.45 3.17
CA SER A 37 -15.26 0.62 1.98
C SER A 37 -15.85 -0.78 2.16
N GLU A 38 -16.69 -1.20 1.21
CA GLU A 38 -17.25 -2.54 1.15
C GLU A 38 -16.22 -3.61 0.76
N TYR A 39 -15.14 -3.18 0.11
CA TYR A 39 -14.04 -4.05 -0.37
C TYR A 39 -13.05 -4.42 0.74
N ILE A 40 -13.12 -3.77 1.90
CA ILE A 40 -12.19 -3.98 3.02
C ILE A 40 -12.87 -4.77 4.14
N GLU A 41 -12.30 -5.93 4.48
CA GLU A 41 -12.71 -6.79 5.59
C GLU A 41 -12.14 -6.30 6.92
N ARG A 42 -10.83 -6.02 6.94
CA ARG A 42 -10.07 -5.58 8.12
C ARG A 42 -9.01 -4.56 7.72
N ILE A 43 -8.70 -3.66 8.65
CA ILE A 43 -7.66 -2.64 8.54
C ILE A 43 -6.63 -2.91 9.63
N HIS A 44 -5.45 -3.33 9.23
CA HIS A 44 -4.29 -3.57 10.07
C HIS A 44 -3.43 -2.29 10.07
N LEU A 45 -3.63 -1.47 11.08
CA LEU A 45 -3.13 -0.10 11.14
C LEU A 45 -1.88 0.00 12.00
N PHE A 46 -0.74 0.24 11.36
CA PHE A 46 0.55 0.46 12.02
C PHE A 46 0.59 1.88 12.61
N ILE A 47 0.91 1.99 13.90
CA ILE A 47 0.98 3.25 14.64
C ILE A 47 2.39 3.44 15.18
N ASP A 48 3.00 4.57 14.82
CA ASP A 48 4.42 4.83 15.07
C ASP A 48 4.74 5.44 16.45
N ASP A 49 3.78 6.14 17.05
CA ASP A 49 3.93 6.78 18.36
C ASP A 49 2.62 6.87 19.18
N GLU A 50 2.74 7.21 20.46
CA GLU A 50 1.60 7.35 21.37
C GLU A 50 0.71 8.57 21.06
N ILE A 51 1.25 9.62 20.40
CA ILE A 51 0.46 10.79 19.98
C ILE A 51 -0.57 10.37 18.94
N SER A 52 -0.13 9.61 17.94
CA SER A 52 -0.92 9.05 16.86
C SER A 52 -1.92 8.02 17.37
N LEU A 53 -1.54 7.22 18.37
CA LEU A 53 -2.46 6.32 19.05
C LEU A 53 -3.59 7.07 19.78
N ASN A 54 -3.25 8.13 20.52
CA ASN A 54 -4.25 8.93 21.23
C ASN A 54 -5.17 9.64 20.24
N LYS A 55 -4.60 10.21 19.17
CA LYS A 55 -5.36 10.81 18.09
C LYS A 55 -6.34 9.83 17.42
N LEU A 56 -5.91 8.59 17.19
CA LEU A 56 -6.80 7.54 16.67
C LEU A 56 -7.97 7.25 17.64
N LYS A 57 -7.70 7.17 18.94
CA LYS A 57 -8.74 6.96 19.96
C LYS A 57 -9.71 8.14 20.07
N ASP A 58 -9.18 9.36 20.04
CA ASP A 58 -9.95 10.60 20.17
C ASP A 58 -10.78 10.90 18.92
N GLY A 59 -10.31 10.47 17.75
CA GLY A 59 -11.02 10.58 16.47
C GLY A 59 -12.33 9.79 16.39
N ASN A 60 -12.65 8.99 17.42
CA ASN A 60 -13.89 8.23 17.56
C ASN A 60 -14.23 7.39 16.30
N PHE A 61 -13.23 6.71 15.75
CA PHE A 61 -13.42 5.70 14.70
C PHE A 61 -14.07 4.45 15.30
N ALA A 62 -15.36 4.54 15.64
CA ALA A 62 -16.12 3.45 16.23
C ALA A 62 -16.33 2.34 15.19
N THR A 63 -15.38 1.39 15.13
CA THR A 63 -15.43 0.26 14.22
C THR A 63 -14.66 -0.93 14.79
N ASP A 64 -15.14 -2.13 14.48
CA ASP A 64 -14.46 -3.38 14.74
C ASP A 64 -13.49 -3.76 13.60
N LYS A 65 -13.47 -3.00 12.48
CA LYS A 65 -12.59 -3.27 11.34
C LYS A 65 -11.12 -3.01 11.62
N ILE A 66 -10.79 -2.11 12.55
CA ILE A 66 -9.40 -1.71 12.82
C ILE A 66 -8.74 -2.64 13.84
N GLU A 67 -7.61 -3.19 13.45
CA GLU A 67 -6.63 -3.85 14.32
C GLU A 67 -5.39 -2.94 14.42
N ILE A 68 -4.99 -2.60 15.64
CA ILE A 68 -3.86 -1.68 15.88
C ILE A 68 -2.56 -2.49 16.03
N ILE A 69 -1.54 -2.13 15.25
CA ILE A 69 -0.19 -2.67 15.35
C ILE A 69 0.75 -1.56 15.81
N LYS A 70 1.22 -1.62 17.06
CA LYS A 70 2.21 -0.66 17.56
C LYS A 70 3.59 -0.96 16.98
N ILE A 71 4.27 0.05 16.44
CA ILE A 71 5.62 -0.07 15.91
C ILE A 71 6.38 1.22 16.22
N CYS A 72 7.44 1.26 17.03
CA CYS A 72 8.03 2.56 17.42
C CYS A 72 8.93 3.22 16.34
N LYS A 73 8.58 3.08 15.06
CA LYS A 73 9.33 3.57 13.89
C LYS A 73 8.42 3.63 12.66
N GLN A 74 8.84 4.38 11.63
CA GLN A 74 8.24 4.25 10.30
C GLN A 74 8.37 2.79 9.81
N PRO A 75 7.28 2.12 9.41
CA PRO A 75 7.34 0.73 8.97
C PRO A 75 8.25 0.54 7.76
N LEU A 76 9.03 -0.52 7.79
CA LEU A 76 9.71 -1.05 6.61
C LEU A 76 8.73 -1.90 5.80
N TYR A 77 8.95 -2.03 4.49
CA TYR A 77 8.19 -3.02 3.70
C TYR A 77 8.33 -4.44 4.26
N SER A 78 9.50 -4.79 4.83
CA SER A 78 9.68 -6.05 5.54
C SER A 78 8.77 -6.20 6.75
N ASP A 79 8.51 -5.13 7.52
CA ASP A 79 7.59 -5.17 8.67
C ASP A 79 6.16 -5.43 8.19
N LEU A 80 5.72 -4.69 7.17
CA LEU A 80 4.37 -4.77 6.60
C LEU A 80 4.10 -6.15 5.96
N VAL A 81 5.05 -6.66 5.17
CA VAL A 81 4.93 -7.97 4.52
C VAL A 81 5.04 -9.11 5.53
N SER A 82 5.93 -9.01 6.53
CA SER A 82 6.02 -10.03 7.59
C SER A 82 4.72 -10.15 8.37
N TYR A 83 4.07 -9.02 8.67
CA TYR A 83 2.75 -9.03 9.28
C TYR A 83 1.68 -9.57 8.34
N ALA A 84 1.67 -9.15 7.05
CA ALA A 84 0.75 -9.69 6.05
C ALA A 84 0.81 -11.22 5.98
N ASN A 85 2.00 -11.80 6.09
CA ASN A 85 2.22 -13.24 6.06
C ASN A 85 1.55 -14.01 7.22
N LEU A 86 1.25 -13.35 8.33
CA LEU A 86 0.46 -13.94 9.43
C LEU A 86 -1.01 -14.15 9.00
N LEU A 87 -1.49 -13.36 8.03
CA LEU A 87 -2.83 -13.45 7.45
C LEU A 87 -2.86 -14.51 6.34
N THR A 88 -2.60 -15.77 6.71
CA THR A 88 -2.44 -16.88 5.76
C THR A 88 -3.69 -17.05 4.88
N ASN A 89 -3.48 -17.22 3.57
CA ASN A 89 -4.53 -17.38 2.54
C ASN A 89 -5.51 -16.19 2.46
N LYS A 90 -5.07 -15.00 2.89
CA LYS A 90 -5.85 -13.76 2.73
C LYS A 90 -5.33 -12.94 1.57
N LEU A 91 -6.27 -12.23 0.93
CA LEU A 91 -5.94 -11.19 -0.03
C LEU A 91 -5.62 -9.91 0.73
N CYS A 92 -4.37 -9.48 0.64
CA CYS A 92 -3.86 -8.32 1.36
C CYS A 92 -3.65 -7.15 0.40
N ILE A 93 -3.79 -5.93 0.92
CA ILE A 93 -3.37 -4.70 0.24
C ILE A 93 -2.47 -3.90 1.17
N ILE A 94 -1.22 -3.68 0.77
CA ILE A 94 -0.36 -2.69 1.43
C ILE A 94 -0.56 -1.36 0.73
N ALA A 95 -0.96 -0.30 1.44
CA ALA A 95 -1.20 1.03 0.86
C ALA A 95 -0.51 2.14 1.68
N ASN A 96 -0.18 3.26 1.03
CA ASN A 96 0.26 4.46 1.73
C ASN A 96 -0.86 5.04 2.62
N SER A 97 -0.51 5.82 3.65
CA SER A 97 -1.47 6.34 4.66
C SER A 97 -2.51 7.33 4.11
N ASP A 98 -2.29 7.84 2.91
CA ASP A 98 -3.16 8.77 2.16
C ASP A 98 -3.87 8.09 0.99
N ILE A 99 -3.91 6.76 0.97
CA ILE A 99 -4.58 5.99 -0.08
C ILE A 99 -5.82 5.30 0.47
N TRP A 100 -6.94 5.49 -0.23
CA TRP A 100 -8.16 4.73 -0.02
C TRP A 100 -8.67 4.09 -1.30
N ILE A 101 -9.41 2.99 -1.15
CA ILE A 101 -9.99 2.25 -2.28
C ILE A 101 -11.33 2.87 -2.61
N ASP A 102 -11.45 3.42 -3.82
CA ASP A 102 -12.68 4.02 -4.33
C ASP A 102 -13.63 2.98 -4.90
N SER A 103 -13.16 2.22 -5.90
CA SER A 103 -14.02 1.27 -6.61
C SER A 103 -13.23 0.12 -7.21
N ILE A 104 -13.92 -1.02 -7.31
CA ILE A 104 -13.47 -2.20 -8.05
C ILE A 104 -14.56 -2.50 -9.08
N GLU A 105 -14.26 -2.28 -10.36
CA GLU A 105 -15.22 -2.42 -11.47
C GLU A 105 -15.79 -3.84 -11.55
N ASP A 106 -14.96 -4.85 -11.27
CA ASP A 106 -15.36 -6.25 -11.24
C ASP A 106 -14.60 -7.00 -10.13
N ILE A 107 -15.35 -7.62 -9.22
CA ILE A 107 -14.78 -8.35 -8.07
C ILE A 107 -13.92 -9.54 -8.49
N ARG A 108 -14.10 -10.05 -9.71
CA ARG A 108 -13.26 -11.11 -10.30
C ARG A 108 -11.80 -10.72 -10.44
N LEU A 109 -11.51 -9.42 -10.51
CA LEU A 109 -10.12 -8.93 -10.44
C LEU A 109 -9.43 -9.42 -9.17
N LEU A 110 -10.17 -9.57 -8.06
CA LEU A 110 -9.67 -10.08 -6.79
C LEU A 110 -9.82 -11.61 -6.70
N THR A 111 -10.99 -12.17 -7.04
CA THR A 111 -11.25 -13.60 -6.83
C THR A 111 -10.45 -14.51 -7.77
N ASP A 112 -10.13 -14.01 -8.97
CA ASP A 112 -9.42 -14.79 -9.99
C ASP A 112 -7.91 -14.47 -9.98
N MET A 113 -7.47 -13.61 -9.05
CA MET A 113 -6.07 -13.24 -8.86
C MET A 113 -5.26 -14.49 -8.48
N LYS A 114 -4.15 -14.71 -9.18
CA LYS A 114 -3.30 -15.89 -8.95
C LYS A 114 -2.37 -15.67 -7.75
N LYS A 115 -1.95 -16.78 -7.14
CA LYS A 115 -1.03 -16.79 -5.98
C LYS A 115 0.27 -15.98 -6.19
N PHE A 116 0.83 -16.01 -7.40
CA PHE A 116 2.08 -15.29 -7.75
C PHE A 116 1.81 -14.07 -8.64
N GLU A 117 0.67 -13.41 -8.45
CA GLU A 117 0.39 -12.10 -9.03
C GLU A 117 0.53 -11.00 -7.96
N LEU A 118 0.86 -9.79 -8.41
CA LEU A 118 0.85 -8.57 -7.60
C LEU A 118 0.18 -7.47 -8.41
N TYR A 119 -0.79 -6.77 -7.84
CA TYR A 119 -1.32 -5.54 -8.44
C TYR A 119 -0.65 -4.33 -7.81
N ALA A 120 0.24 -3.69 -8.55
CA ALA A 120 0.92 -2.46 -8.18
C ALA A 120 0.13 -1.27 -8.72
N LEU A 121 -0.71 -0.66 -7.89
CA LEU A 121 -1.72 0.29 -8.31
C LEU A 121 -1.16 1.72 -8.39
N THR A 122 -1.36 2.34 -9.54
CA THR A 122 -1.37 3.80 -9.67
C THR A 122 -2.76 4.34 -9.29
N ARG A 123 -2.83 5.64 -9.09
CA ARG A 123 -3.85 6.33 -8.29
C ARG A 123 -4.42 7.56 -8.99
N TYR A 124 -5.67 7.85 -8.64
CA TYR A 124 -6.34 9.11 -8.89
C TYR A 124 -6.01 10.08 -7.73
N GLU A 125 -5.99 11.37 -8.00
CA GLU A 125 -5.95 12.38 -6.94
C GLU A 125 -7.38 12.60 -6.40
N SER A 126 -7.52 13.23 -5.23
CA SER A 126 -8.83 13.42 -4.59
C SER A 126 -9.80 14.34 -5.35
N ASP A 127 -9.32 15.11 -6.33
CA ASP A 127 -10.13 15.85 -7.31
C ASP A 127 -10.53 15.00 -8.53
N MET A 128 -10.28 13.70 -8.48
CA MET A 128 -10.49 12.70 -9.53
C MET A 128 -9.65 12.90 -10.80
N THR A 129 -8.67 13.82 -10.77
CA THR A 129 -7.66 13.87 -11.82
C THR A 129 -6.74 12.65 -11.72
N SER A 130 -6.13 12.26 -12.84
CA SER A 130 -5.30 11.05 -12.90
C SER A 130 -3.95 11.29 -13.60
N PRO A 131 -3.19 12.33 -13.21
CA PRO A 131 -1.96 12.72 -13.89
C PRO A 131 -0.94 11.58 -13.96
N LEU A 132 -0.81 10.74 -12.94
CA LEU A 132 0.14 9.62 -12.96
C LEU A 132 -0.38 8.36 -13.65
N ILE A 133 -1.68 8.29 -13.96
CA ILE A 133 -2.20 7.28 -14.88
C ILE A 133 -1.98 7.75 -16.33
N ASN A 134 -2.29 9.01 -16.63
CA ASN A 134 -2.21 9.58 -17.99
C ASN A 134 -0.76 9.88 -18.43
N LYS A 135 0.10 10.28 -17.50
CA LYS A 135 1.52 10.58 -17.70
C LYS A 135 2.34 9.78 -16.69
N TYR A 136 2.36 8.47 -16.89
CA TYR A 136 2.99 7.55 -15.96
C TYR A 136 4.49 7.80 -15.79
N GLN A 137 4.95 7.86 -14.54
CA GLN A 137 6.34 8.15 -14.14
C GLN A 137 6.95 7.09 -13.22
N GLY A 138 6.33 5.91 -13.06
CA GLY A 138 6.86 4.85 -12.21
C GLY A 138 6.31 4.81 -10.78
N SER A 139 5.32 5.63 -10.44
CA SER A 139 4.76 5.72 -9.08
C SER A 139 3.61 4.73 -8.87
N HIS A 140 3.65 4.06 -7.72
CA HIS A 140 2.62 3.16 -7.23
C HIS A 140 2.44 3.38 -5.73
N ASP A 141 1.19 3.37 -5.26
CA ASP A 141 0.89 3.72 -3.87
C ASP A 141 0.13 2.62 -3.12
N ALA A 142 -0.29 1.55 -3.81
CA ALA A 142 -0.82 0.36 -3.18
C ALA A 142 -0.45 -0.95 -3.92
N PHE A 143 -0.40 -2.05 -3.18
CA PHE A 143 0.04 -3.36 -3.64
C PHE A 143 -0.91 -4.44 -3.15
N ILE A 144 -1.71 -5.03 -4.05
CA ILE A 144 -2.60 -6.17 -3.74
C ILE A 144 -1.86 -7.48 -4.03
N PHE A 145 -1.97 -8.47 -3.13
CA PHE A 145 -1.36 -9.80 -3.29
C PHE A 145 -2.05 -10.85 -2.42
N HIS A 146 -1.85 -12.12 -2.77
CA HIS A 146 -2.15 -13.24 -1.87
C HIS A 146 -1.03 -13.42 -0.85
N SER A 147 -1.40 -13.41 0.43
CA SER A 147 -0.51 -13.78 1.52
C SER A 147 -0.42 -15.31 1.67
N PRO A 148 0.76 -15.89 1.93
CA PRO A 148 2.03 -15.22 2.23
C PRO A 148 2.90 -14.93 1.00
N ILE A 149 3.69 -13.86 1.08
CA ILE A 149 4.86 -13.61 0.22
C ILE A 149 6.05 -14.45 0.74
N PRO A 150 6.83 -15.11 -0.14
CA PRO A 150 7.97 -15.92 0.28
C PRO A 150 8.96 -15.17 1.19
N GLU A 151 9.36 -15.78 2.31
CA GLU A 151 10.30 -15.19 3.28
C GLU A 151 11.65 -14.79 2.65
N SER A 152 12.07 -15.50 1.60
CA SER A 152 13.27 -15.17 0.83
C SER A 152 13.24 -13.77 0.20
N ILE A 153 12.06 -13.17 0.03
CA ILE A 153 11.89 -11.80 -0.48
C ILE A 153 12.02 -10.79 0.65
N ILE A 154 11.53 -11.11 1.86
CA ILE A 154 11.48 -10.21 3.03
C ILE A 154 12.87 -9.64 3.35
N LYS A 155 13.91 -10.49 3.30
CA LYS A 155 15.30 -10.08 3.54
C LYS A 155 15.81 -9.01 2.56
N HIS A 156 15.16 -8.84 1.41
CA HIS A 156 15.53 -7.87 0.38
C HIS A 156 14.71 -6.57 0.43
N ILE A 157 13.67 -6.51 1.26
CA ILE A 157 12.75 -5.35 1.35
C ILE A 157 12.83 -4.63 2.71
N GLN A 158 14.02 -4.58 3.28
CA GLN A 158 14.32 -3.96 4.58
C GLN A 158 14.54 -2.44 4.46
N PHE A 159 13.57 -1.74 3.88
CA PHE A 159 13.61 -0.28 3.72
C PHE A 159 12.25 0.35 4.05
N PRO A 160 12.21 1.63 4.47
CA PRO A 160 10.98 2.30 4.85
C PRO A 160 9.96 2.33 3.71
N GLN A 161 8.68 2.13 4.03
CA GLN A 161 7.60 2.44 3.10
C GLN A 161 7.53 3.95 2.87
N ASN A 162 7.04 4.38 1.71
CA ASN A 162 6.73 5.79 1.44
C ASN A 162 7.97 6.71 1.46
N VAL A 163 9.13 6.18 1.05
CA VAL A 163 10.31 6.97 0.65
C VAL A 163 10.50 6.90 -0.86
N TRP A 164 11.29 7.80 -1.44
CA TRP A 164 11.39 7.88 -2.89
C TRP A 164 11.99 6.61 -3.50
N GLY A 165 11.25 5.99 -4.42
CA GLY A 165 11.68 4.80 -5.16
C GLY A 165 11.54 3.49 -4.38
N SER A 166 10.98 3.52 -3.17
CA SER A 166 10.73 2.34 -2.35
C SER A 166 9.81 1.34 -3.05
N GLU A 167 8.75 1.83 -3.68
CA GLU A 167 7.86 1.07 -4.54
C GLU A 167 8.61 0.38 -5.68
N ASN A 168 9.53 1.07 -6.36
CA ASN A 168 10.26 0.50 -7.49
C ASN A 168 11.20 -0.63 -7.06
N VAL A 169 11.80 -0.52 -5.87
CA VAL A 169 12.63 -1.58 -5.29
C VAL A 169 11.77 -2.79 -4.91
N LEU A 170 10.60 -2.58 -4.27
CA LEU A 170 9.67 -3.66 -3.94
C LEU A 170 9.27 -4.44 -5.19
N LEU A 171 8.85 -3.73 -6.25
CA LEU A 171 8.43 -4.35 -7.50
C LEU A 171 9.58 -5.13 -8.16
N TYR A 172 10.79 -4.56 -8.16
CA TYR A 172 11.97 -5.23 -8.68
C TYR A 172 12.27 -6.54 -7.93
N GLU A 173 12.21 -6.52 -6.59
CA GLU A 173 12.42 -7.73 -5.80
C GLU A 173 11.34 -8.78 -6.06
N LEU A 174 10.06 -8.43 -6.05
CA LEU A 174 8.99 -9.40 -6.35
C LEU A 174 9.13 -10.01 -7.75
N ASN A 175 9.50 -9.20 -8.75
CA ASN A 175 9.70 -9.68 -10.12
C ASN A 175 10.85 -10.69 -10.25
N LYS A 176 11.95 -10.51 -9.51
CA LYS A 176 13.04 -11.50 -9.46
C LYS A 176 12.58 -12.87 -8.99
N PHE A 177 11.56 -12.90 -8.14
CA PHE A 177 10.92 -14.12 -7.64
C PHE A 177 9.68 -14.53 -8.46
N LYS A 178 9.63 -14.11 -9.74
CA LYS A 178 8.64 -14.53 -10.74
C LYS A 178 7.19 -14.12 -10.46
N TYR A 179 6.97 -13.11 -9.61
CA TYR A 179 5.67 -12.47 -9.53
C TYR A 179 5.32 -11.82 -10.87
N GLU A 180 4.11 -12.10 -11.36
CA GLU A 180 3.50 -11.38 -12.47
C GLU A 180 2.89 -10.08 -11.92
N ILE A 181 3.52 -8.96 -12.25
CA ILE A 181 3.13 -7.66 -11.71
C ILE A 181 2.28 -6.92 -12.73
N LYS A 182 1.08 -6.53 -12.32
CA LYS A 182 0.09 -5.80 -13.14
C LYS A 182 -0.29 -4.48 -12.47
N ASN A 183 -0.86 -3.56 -13.22
CA ASN A 183 -1.37 -2.30 -12.70
C ASN A 183 -2.79 -2.06 -13.24
N PRO A 184 -3.81 -2.79 -12.75
CA PRO A 184 -5.19 -2.67 -13.20
C PRO A 184 -5.89 -1.37 -12.74
N CYS A 185 -5.17 -0.23 -12.66
CA CYS A 185 -5.69 1.00 -12.04
C CYS A 185 -6.87 1.66 -12.78
N PHE A 186 -7.18 1.22 -14.02
CA PHE A 186 -8.41 1.65 -14.70
C PHE A 186 -9.66 0.92 -14.21
N GLN A 187 -9.49 -0.23 -13.53
CA GLN A 187 -10.58 -1.09 -13.04
C GLN A 187 -10.58 -1.21 -11.51
N ILE A 188 -9.43 -1.05 -10.86
CA ILE A 188 -9.29 -0.90 -9.41
C ILE A 188 -8.82 0.52 -9.14
N LYS A 189 -9.74 1.38 -8.71
CA LYS A 189 -9.44 2.79 -8.45
C LYS A 189 -9.05 2.97 -7.00
N ILE A 190 -7.85 3.48 -6.81
CA ILE A 190 -7.40 4.03 -5.53
C ILE A 190 -7.28 5.54 -5.66
N VAL A 191 -7.57 6.25 -4.57
CA VAL A 191 -7.54 7.71 -4.51
C VAL A 191 -6.52 8.17 -3.49
N HIS A 192 -5.74 9.16 -3.88
CA HIS A 192 -4.70 9.80 -3.09
C HIS A 192 -5.24 11.08 -2.48
N GLU A 193 -5.36 11.09 -1.14
CA GLU A 193 -5.76 12.26 -0.39
C GLU A 193 -4.52 13.05 0.09
N HIS A 194 -4.06 13.97 -0.76
CA HIS A 194 -2.84 14.73 -0.50
C HIS A 194 -2.83 16.13 -1.15
N MET A 195 -3.96 16.85 -1.07
CA MET A 195 -4.08 18.20 -1.65
C MET A 195 -3.08 19.21 -1.05
N SER A 196 -2.73 19.05 0.22
CA SER A 196 -1.77 19.87 0.95
C SER A 196 -0.37 19.86 0.33
N ASN A 197 -0.03 18.79 -0.41
CA ASN A 197 1.30 18.53 -0.96
C ASN A 197 2.43 18.51 0.08
N GLU A 198 2.08 18.38 1.36
CA GLU A 198 3.05 18.39 2.45
C GLU A 198 3.85 17.10 2.48
N ARG A 199 5.19 17.22 2.39
CA ARG A 199 6.10 16.07 2.40
C ARG A 199 7.18 16.30 3.44
N LYS A 200 7.64 15.23 4.09
CA LYS A 200 8.86 15.27 4.90
C LYS A 200 10.02 15.79 4.04
N LYS A 201 10.69 16.86 4.50
CA LYS A 201 11.73 17.56 3.74
C LYS A 201 12.99 16.72 3.52
N ASP A 202 13.24 15.80 4.45
CA ASP A 202 14.36 14.87 4.51
C ASP A 202 14.05 13.49 3.90
N ARG A 203 13.00 13.40 3.07
CA ARG A 203 12.61 12.14 2.43
C ARG A 203 13.76 11.59 1.57
N ILE A 204 14.33 10.48 2.01
CA ILE A 204 15.42 9.80 1.32
C ILE A 204 14.96 9.17 0.00
N ARG A 205 15.92 8.95 -0.91
CA ARG A 205 15.71 8.17 -2.13
C ARG A 205 16.64 6.98 -2.16
N ILE A 206 16.05 5.79 -2.29
CA ILE A 206 16.80 4.53 -2.12
C ILE A 206 17.12 3.84 -3.45
N ASN A 207 16.53 4.28 -4.57
CA ASN A 207 16.77 3.69 -5.89
C ASN A 207 17.78 4.45 -6.77
N ARG A 208 18.57 5.38 -6.18
CA ARG A 208 19.59 6.18 -6.89
C ARG A 208 21.05 5.82 -6.59
N GLY A 209 21.31 4.97 -5.58
CA GLY A 209 22.65 4.46 -5.30
C GLY A 209 23.55 5.36 -4.42
N ASP A 210 23.00 6.36 -3.73
CA ASP A 210 23.78 7.35 -2.96
C ASP A 210 23.57 7.33 -1.43
N ILE A 211 22.60 6.57 -0.90
CA ILE A 211 22.33 6.44 0.55
C ILE A 211 22.15 4.95 0.85
N ASP A 212 23.23 4.25 1.22
CA ASP A 212 23.14 2.84 1.60
C ASP A 212 24.07 2.51 2.78
N GLY A 213 23.52 1.83 3.79
CA GLY A 213 24.25 1.23 4.91
C GLY A 213 24.84 -0.15 4.61
N ASP A 214 24.53 -0.72 3.43
CA ASP A 214 24.99 -2.03 2.94
C ASP A 214 25.24 -2.11 1.40
N GLY A 215 25.01 -1.05 0.62
CA GLY A 215 25.22 -1.00 -0.85
C GLY A 215 24.19 -1.75 -1.70
N ILE A 216 22.98 -2.02 -1.19
CA ILE A 216 22.09 -3.08 -1.71
C ILE A 216 21.12 -2.62 -2.82
N TYR A 217 20.66 -1.36 -2.90
CA TYR A 217 19.54 -1.00 -3.80
C TYR A 217 19.94 -0.34 -5.12
N SER A 218 21.23 -0.14 -5.35
CA SER A 218 21.73 0.46 -6.59
C SER A 218 21.16 -0.27 -7.84
N ARG A 219 20.47 0.50 -8.69
CA ARG A 219 19.87 0.05 -9.97
C ARG A 219 18.64 -0.88 -9.87
N ARG A 220 18.02 -1.01 -8.69
CA ARG A 220 16.77 -1.78 -8.51
C ARG A 220 15.56 -0.89 -8.78
N SER A 221 15.10 -0.90 -10.03
CA SER A 221 13.89 -0.19 -10.43
C SER A 221 13.05 -1.04 -11.37
N LEU A 222 11.77 -1.16 -11.04
CA LEU A 222 10.78 -1.71 -11.93
C LEU A 222 9.57 -0.77 -11.95
N CYS A 223 9.11 -0.45 -13.16
CA CYS A 223 7.94 0.37 -13.40
C CYS A 223 6.90 -0.49 -14.12
N VAL A 224 5.67 -0.52 -13.63
CA VAL A 224 4.57 -1.27 -14.25
C VAL A 224 3.50 -0.32 -14.74
N ALA A 225 3.44 -0.10 -16.06
CA ALA A 225 2.52 0.88 -16.64
C ALA A 225 1.05 0.54 -16.36
N PRO A 226 0.19 1.57 -16.19
CA PRO A 226 -1.27 1.42 -16.12
C PRO A 226 -1.84 0.51 -17.21
N SER A 227 -2.71 -0.42 -16.83
CA SER A 227 -3.31 -1.39 -17.75
C SER A 227 -4.71 -1.81 -17.32
N LYS A 228 -5.39 -2.56 -18.20
CA LYS A 228 -6.62 -3.31 -17.90
C LYS A 228 -6.33 -4.80 -17.95
N ILE A 229 -6.89 -5.54 -17.02
CA ILE A 229 -6.92 -7.00 -17.02
C ILE A 229 -8.16 -7.47 -17.77
N LYS A 230 -7.94 -8.36 -18.74
CA LYS A 230 -9.02 -9.10 -19.39
C LYS A 230 -9.36 -10.29 -18.50
N LEU A 231 -10.55 -10.26 -17.92
CA LEU A 231 -11.12 -11.40 -17.19
C LEU A 231 -11.60 -12.44 -18.22
N LEU A 232 -11.34 -13.71 -17.94
CA LEU A 232 -11.75 -14.83 -18.79
C LEU A 232 -13.15 -15.34 -18.41
#